data_AF-A0A6I3MA37-F1
#
_entry.id   AF-A0A6I3MA37-F1
#
_cell.length_a   1.000
_cell.length_b   1.000
_cell.length_c   1.000
_cell.angle_alpha   90.00
_cell.angle_beta   90.00
_cell.angle_gamma   90.00
#
_symmetry.space_group_name_H-M   'P 1'
#
loop_
_entity.id
_entity.type
_entity.pdbx_description
1 polymer ?
#
loop_
_entity_poly.entity_id
_entity_poly.type
_entity_poly.pdbx_seq_one_letter_code
_entity_poly.pdbx_strand_id
1 'polypeptide(L)'
;MPRTRTPSRRAVATLLGVAALGALCLTGCGGVPPLPPQVASADSASPTRSSGIDADDGESSDDDSGSDVADLGTEPDLVADETSDPDVVAQLDYALAYWSDYNVEEWGVLEGNDCVNFASQALVARGWTQTAEWNHGGDPYASTASWRSSTAMHDWLSRHPELATPLADSQRDEVQLGDIVQFDWDRSGDRDHTGIVTRIERGDGETRISFAGHTKDSDYRDVDVAITQEHPGAEVYYWRLAG
;
A
#
# COMPACT_ATOMS: atom_id res chain seq x y z
N MET A 1 -79.28 3.67 -27.86
CA MET A 1 -79.02 2.74 -26.74
C MET A 1 -77.51 2.65 -26.52
N PRO A 2 -77.00 2.67 -25.28
CA PRO A 2 -77.34 3.56 -24.18
C PRO A 2 -76.22 4.61 -23.93
N ARG A 3 -76.65 5.73 -23.34
CA ARG A 3 -75.80 6.74 -22.70
C ARG A 3 -75.52 6.29 -21.26
N THR A 4 -74.34 6.57 -20.73
CA THR A 4 -74.16 6.81 -19.28
C THR A 4 -72.94 7.70 -19.06
N ARG A 5 -73.21 8.93 -18.59
CA ARG A 5 -72.27 9.85 -17.95
C ARG A 5 -72.58 9.89 -16.44
N THR A 6 -71.60 10.40 -15.69
CA THR A 6 -71.60 10.95 -14.30
C THR A 6 -71.45 9.94 -13.14
N PRO A 7 -70.93 10.33 -11.95
CA PRO A 7 -70.22 11.57 -11.57
C PRO A 7 -68.91 11.36 -10.78
N SER A 8 -68.09 12.44 -10.74
CA SER A 8 -67.00 12.64 -9.79
C SER A 8 -67.53 12.80 -8.35
N ARG A 9 -66.84 12.24 -7.36
CA ARG A 9 -66.98 12.63 -5.96
C ARG A 9 -65.68 13.24 -5.45
N ARG A 10 -65.76 14.52 -5.09
CA ARG A 10 -64.85 15.21 -4.19
C ARG A 10 -65.20 14.83 -2.74
N ALA A 11 -64.18 14.56 -1.92
CA ALA A 11 -64.25 14.63 -0.45
C ALA A 11 -62.89 15.21 -0.02
N VAL A 12 -62.83 16.53 0.24
CA VAL A 12 -62.93 17.18 1.57
C VAL A 12 -61.79 16.77 2.51
N ALA A 13 -60.92 17.75 2.73
CA ALA A 13 -59.78 17.75 3.64
C ALA A 13 -60.19 17.59 5.11
N THR A 14 -59.31 17.00 5.91
CA THR A 14 -59.24 17.26 7.36
C THR A 14 -57.79 17.57 7.71
N LEU A 15 -57.57 18.80 8.16
CA LEU A 15 -56.35 19.34 8.75
C LEU A 15 -56.42 19.17 10.27
N LEU A 16 -55.40 18.57 10.86
CA LEU A 16 -54.90 18.75 12.23
C LEU A 16 -53.40 18.39 12.11
N GLY A 17 -52.45 19.34 12.15
CA GLY A 17 -51.96 20.01 13.36
C GLY A 17 -51.27 18.96 14.25
N VAL A 18 -49.95 18.93 14.43
CA VAL A 18 -49.18 19.87 15.27
C VAL A 18 -47.68 19.48 15.26
N ALA A 19 -46.84 20.51 15.47
CA ALA A 19 -45.47 20.53 16.03
C ALA A 19 -44.25 20.18 15.16
N ALA A 20 -43.50 21.24 14.88
CA ALA A 20 -42.08 21.25 14.60
C ALA A 20 -41.27 20.62 15.74
N LEU A 21 -40.16 19.95 15.40
CA LEU A 21 -38.93 19.85 16.20
C LEU A 21 -37.82 19.22 15.34
N GLY A 22 -36.65 19.87 15.33
CA GLY A 22 -35.37 19.18 15.15
C GLY A 22 -34.80 19.12 13.74
N ALA A 23 -34.12 20.18 13.33
CA ALA A 23 -32.93 20.02 12.50
C ALA A 23 -31.86 19.31 13.35
N LEU A 24 -31.38 18.15 12.89
CA LEU A 24 -30.18 17.54 13.42
C LEU A 24 -29.20 17.35 12.26
N CYS A 25 -28.32 18.34 12.09
CA CYS A 25 -27.07 18.16 11.37
C CYS A 25 -26.21 17.20 12.21
N LEU A 26 -26.19 15.93 11.85
CA LEU A 26 -25.14 15.02 12.27
C LEU A 26 -24.03 15.13 11.23
N THR A 27 -23.08 16.02 11.50
CA THR A 27 -21.71 15.87 11.02
C THR A 27 -21.20 14.56 11.62
N GLY A 28 -21.27 13.49 10.83
CA GLY A 28 -20.56 12.26 11.13
C GLY A 28 -19.08 12.53 10.94
N CYS A 29 -18.37 12.75 12.03
CA CYS A 29 -16.95 12.40 12.08
C CYS A 29 -16.93 10.89 11.89
N GLY A 30 -16.60 10.43 10.68
CA GLY A 30 -16.20 9.04 10.46
C GLY A 30 -14.97 8.80 11.33
N GLY A 31 -15.18 8.21 12.49
CA GLY A 31 -14.09 7.74 13.34
C GLY A 31 -13.40 6.63 12.59
N VAL A 32 -12.13 6.84 12.25
CA VAL A 32 -11.23 5.77 11.84
C VAL A 32 -11.34 4.66 12.89
N PRO A 33 -11.66 3.40 12.51
CA PRO A 33 -11.74 2.32 13.47
C PRO A 33 -10.35 2.12 14.11
N PRO A 34 -10.28 1.79 15.41
CA PRO A 34 -9.01 1.57 16.08
C PRO A 34 -8.29 0.39 15.43
N LEU A 35 -7.04 0.62 15.03
CA LEU A 35 -6.14 -0.45 14.58
C LEU A 35 -6.05 -1.55 15.65
N PRO A 36 -5.93 -2.83 15.25
CA PRO A 36 -5.74 -3.92 16.19
C PRO A 36 -4.45 -3.69 17.03
N PRO A 37 -4.42 -4.18 18.28
CA PRO A 37 -3.26 -3.99 19.16
C PRO A 37 -2.01 -4.64 18.56
N GLN A 38 -1.00 -3.81 18.30
CA GLN A 38 0.31 -4.21 17.82
C GLN A 38 0.98 -5.14 18.83
N VAL A 39 1.19 -6.41 18.46
CA VAL A 39 2.14 -7.28 19.16
C VAL A 39 3.50 -7.03 18.55
N ALA A 40 4.38 -6.37 19.32
CA ALA A 40 5.77 -6.20 18.93
C ALA A 40 6.44 -7.58 18.87
N SER A 41 6.59 -8.14 17.67
CA SER A 41 7.47 -9.28 17.46
C SER A 41 8.91 -8.79 17.41
N ALA A 42 9.49 -8.64 18.59
CA ALA A 42 10.93 -8.75 18.75
C ALA A 42 11.29 -10.24 18.69
N ASP A 43 11.98 -10.67 17.63
CA ASP A 43 13.24 -11.41 17.81
C ASP A 43 14.02 -11.54 16.49
N SER A 44 15.09 -10.77 16.38
CA SER A 44 16.20 -11.08 15.47
C SER A 44 17.01 -12.22 16.10
N ALA A 45 16.72 -13.45 15.72
CA ALA A 45 17.56 -14.59 16.07
C ALA A 45 18.79 -14.63 15.13
N SER A 46 19.90 -14.06 15.59
CA SER A 46 21.24 -14.39 15.07
C SER A 46 21.59 -15.86 15.38
N PRO A 47 22.08 -16.65 14.42
CA PRO A 47 22.56 -17.99 14.73
C PRO A 47 23.95 -17.93 15.38
N THR A 48 23.99 -18.27 16.67
CA THR A 48 25.19 -18.65 17.42
C THR A 48 25.91 -19.80 16.70
N ARG A 49 27.13 -19.57 16.22
CA ARG A 49 28.04 -20.64 15.79
C ARG A 49 28.58 -21.36 17.02
N SER A 50 28.31 -22.66 17.09
CA SER A 50 28.84 -23.56 18.10
C SER A 50 30.31 -23.88 17.80
N SER A 51 31.19 -23.57 18.75
CA SER A 51 32.59 -24.00 18.76
C SER A 51 32.68 -25.48 19.14
N GLY A 52 33.17 -26.31 18.21
CA GLY A 52 33.67 -27.65 18.47
C GLY A 52 35.19 -27.64 18.38
N ILE A 53 35.84 -27.84 19.52
CA ILE A 53 37.28 -28.06 19.69
C ILE A 53 37.56 -29.53 19.37
N ASP A 54 38.50 -29.79 18.46
CA ASP A 54 39.35 -30.99 18.50
C ASP A 54 40.74 -30.60 18.02
N ALA A 55 41.74 -30.95 18.83
CA ALA A 55 43.15 -30.71 18.61
C ALA A 55 43.81 -31.94 17.99
N ASP A 56 44.72 -31.74 17.02
CA ASP A 56 45.90 -32.60 16.81
C ASP A 56 46.94 -31.91 15.92
N ASP A 57 48.19 -32.30 16.13
CA ASP A 57 49.45 -31.58 15.93
C ASP A 57 50.02 -31.50 14.49
N GLY A 58 50.93 -30.53 14.26
CA GLY A 58 51.84 -30.54 13.11
C GLY A 58 52.61 -29.23 12.88
N GLU A 59 53.88 -29.19 13.28
CA GLU A 59 54.80 -28.05 13.20
C GLU A 59 55.23 -27.63 11.76
N SER A 60 55.57 -26.34 11.67
CA SER A 60 56.59 -25.68 10.82
C SER A 60 56.34 -25.50 9.32
N SER A 61 56.24 -24.25 8.86
CA SER A 61 57.37 -23.44 8.36
C SER A 61 56.90 -22.05 7.92
N ASP A 62 57.78 -21.06 8.09
CA ASP A 62 57.62 -19.67 7.71
C ASP A 62 57.40 -19.50 6.19
N ASP A 63 56.46 -18.64 5.79
CA ASP A 63 56.59 -17.85 4.57
C ASP A 63 55.75 -16.56 4.67
N ASP A 64 56.47 -15.44 4.60
CA ASP A 64 55.99 -14.07 4.47
C ASP A 64 55.49 -13.85 3.05
N SER A 65 54.18 -13.68 2.86
CA SER A 65 53.62 -13.21 1.60
C SER A 65 52.30 -12.49 1.80
N GLY A 66 52.36 -11.17 1.66
CA GLY A 66 51.34 -10.36 1.01
C GLY A 66 49.94 -10.44 1.61
N SER A 67 49.71 -9.67 2.68
CA SER A 67 48.39 -9.20 3.07
C SER A 67 47.81 -8.27 1.98
N ASP A 68 47.35 -8.85 0.87
CA ASP A 68 46.29 -8.25 0.06
C ASP A 68 44.97 -8.84 0.58
N VAL A 69 44.53 -8.32 1.72
CA VAL A 69 43.11 -8.44 2.09
C VAL A 69 42.36 -7.67 1.01
N ALA A 70 41.79 -8.43 0.08
CA ALA A 70 40.77 -7.93 -0.82
C ALA A 70 39.78 -7.12 0.03
N ASP A 71 39.61 -5.86 -0.34
CA ASP A 71 38.53 -5.00 0.09
C ASP A 71 37.22 -5.76 -0.16
N LEU A 72 36.78 -6.49 0.87
CA LEU A 72 35.45 -7.05 0.95
C LEU A 72 34.58 -5.82 1.05
N GLY A 73 34.09 -5.38 -0.11
CA GLY A 73 33.32 -4.15 -0.28
C GLY A 73 32.43 -3.96 0.93
N THR A 74 32.67 -2.87 1.66
CA THR A 74 31.81 -2.49 2.77
C THR A 74 30.42 -2.33 2.17
N GLU A 75 29.49 -3.21 2.54
CA GLU A 75 28.08 -3.02 2.22
C GLU A 75 27.74 -1.58 2.63
N PRO A 76 27.08 -0.81 1.75
CA PRO A 76 26.85 0.61 2.00
C PRO A 76 26.15 0.79 3.34
N ASP A 77 26.56 1.81 4.09
CA ASP A 77 25.94 2.14 5.38
C ASP A 77 24.58 2.78 5.11
N LEU A 78 23.58 1.95 4.84
CA LEU A 78 22.23 2.38 4.54
C LEU A 78 21.47 2.67 5.83
N VAL A 79 20.92 3.88 5.92
CA VAL A 79 20.08 4.33 7.03
C VAL A 79 18.63 4.28 6.59
N ALA A 80 17.77 3.65 7.40
CA ALA A 80 16.34 3.64 7.15
C ALA A 80 15.72 5.02 7.34
N ASP A 81 14.85 5.41 6.42
CA ASP A 81 14.00 6.57 6.56
C ASP A 81 13.01 6.39 7.72
N GLU A 82 12.66 7.52 8.35
CA GLU A 82 11.58 7.60 9.32
C GLU A 82 10.63 8.72 8.92
N THR A 83 9.35 8.56 9.24
CA THR A 83 8.35 9.62 9.12
C THR A 83 7.69 9.87 10.47
N SER A 84 7.32 11.13 10.71
CA SER A 84 6.47 11.53 11.83
C SER A 84 5.15 12.15 11.35
N ASP A 85 4.90 12.13 10.05
CA ASP A 85 3.62 12.54 9.48
C ASP A 85 2.55 11.52 9.90
N PRO A 86 1.51 11.94 10.65
CA PRO A 86 0.51 11.03 11.18
C PRO A 86 -0.29 10.31 10.09
N ASP A 87 -0.49 10.93 8.93
CA ASP A 87 -1.27 10.35 7.83
C ASP A 87 -0.45 9.24 7.16
N VAL A 88 0.84 9.48 6.93
CA VAL A 88 1.76 8.46 6.42
C VAL A 88 1.93 7.32 7.43
N VAL A 89 2.08 7.62 8.71
CA VAL A 89 2.16 6.60 9.77
C VAL A 89 0.91 5.72 9.77
N ALA A 90 -0.29 6.30 9.69
CA ALA A 90 -1.54 5.53 9.64
C ALA A 90 -1.63 4.61 8.41
N GLN A 91 -1.13 5.06 7.26
CA GLN A 91 -1.03 4.23 6.05
C GLN A 91 -0.09 3.05 6.23
N LEU A 92 1.12 3.29 6.77
CA LEU A 92 2.11 2.26 7.00
C LEU A 92 1.63 1.25 8.04
N ASP A 93 1.05 1.71 9.14
CA ASP A 93 0.46 0.85 10.17
C ASP A 93 -0.64 -0.04 9.59
N TYR A 94 -1.48 0.50 8.70
CA TYR A 94 -2.49 -0.29 7.98
C TYR A 94 -1.82 -1.36 7.12
N ALA A 95 -0.85 -0.97 6.28
CA ALA A 95 -0.18 -1.90 5.39
C ALA A 95 0.50 -3.04 6.16
N LEU A 96 1.22 -2.72 7.24
CA LEU A 96 1.94 -3.69 8.08
C LEU A 96 1.01 -4.56 8.93
N ALA A 97 -0.19 -4.08 9.27
CA ALA A 97 -1.19 -4.90 9.95
C ALA A 97 -1.85 -5.91 8.99
N TYR A 98 -2.14 -5.50 7.76
CA TYR A 98 -3.05 -6.23 6.87
C TYR A 98 -2.40 -6.93 5.67
N TRP A 99 -1.08 -6.85 5.49
CA TRP A 99 -0.38 -7.47 4.34
C TRP A 99 -0.55 -9.00 4.25
N SER A 100 -0.78 -9.68 5.37
CA SER A 100 -0.99 -11.15 5.43
C SER A 100 -2.25 -11.58 6.18
N ASP A 101 -2.79 -10.74 7.07
CA ASP A 101 -4.08 -10.97 7.72
C ASP A 101 -5.09 -9.99 7.12
N TYR A 102 -5.81 -10.40 6.08
CA TYR A 102 -6.58 -9.47 5.24
C TYR A 102 -7.79 -8.87 5.99
N ASN A 103 -8.09 -7.58 5.75
CA ASN A 103 -9.27 -6.91 6.30
C ASN A 103 -10.57 -7.24 5.53
N VAL A 104 -10.92 -8.53 5.51
CA VAL A 104 -11.99 -9.05 4.64
C VAL A 104 -13.38 -8.58 5.07
N GLU A 105 -13.63 -8.42 6.38
CA GLU A 105 -14.96 -8.01 6.87
C GLU A 105 -15.33 -6.59 6.44
N GLU A 106 -14.38 -5.66 6.48
CA GLU A 106 -14.58 -4.26 6.11
C GLU A 106 -14.57 -4.08 4.58
N TRP A 107 -13.57 -4.68 3.90
CA TRP A 107 -13.25 -4.30 2.51
C TRP A 107 -13.41 -5.41 1.49
N GLY A 108 -13.56 -6.66 1.93
CA GLY A 108 -13.52 -7.83 1.06
C GLY A 108 -12.14 -8.06 0.41
N VAL A 109 -12.06 -9.07 -0.45
CA VAL A 109 -10.83 -9.45 -1.18
C VAL A 109 -11.12 -9.77 -2.64
N LEU A 110 -10.23 -9.36 -3.54
CA LEU A 110 -10.18 -9.77 -4.94
C LEU A 110 -9.21 -10.95 -5.08
N GLU A 111 -9.75 -12.17 -5.09
CA GLU A 111 -8.91 -13.37 -5.13
C GLU A 111 -7.92 -13.35 -6.31
N GLY A 112 -6.63 -13.44 -5.99
CA GLY A 112 -5.53 -13.45 -6.95
C GLY A 112 -5.13 -12.08 -7.53
N ASN A 113 -5.90 -11.01 -7.32
CA ASN A 113 -5.66 -9.68 -7.93
C ASN A 113 -5.96 -8.52 -6.96
N ASP A 114 -5.63 -8.69 -5.69
CA ASP A 114 -6.03 -7.75 -4.62
C ASP A 114 -5.10 -6.54 -4.46
N CYS A 115 -4.06 -6.43 -5.30
CA CYS A 115 -3.01 -5.40 -5.18
C CYS A 115 -3.55 -3.97 -4.98
N VAL A 116 -4.46 -3.51 -5.84
CA VAL A 116 -5.01 -2.14 -5.75
C VAL A 116 -6.11 -2.01 -4.71
N ASN A 117 -6.87 -3.07 -4.45
CA ASN A 117 -7.86 -3.04 -3.39
C ASN A 117 -7.16 -2.82 -2.04
N PHE A 118 -6.10 -3.56 -1.75
CA PHE A 118 -5.24 -3.35 -0.58
C PHE A 118 -4.61 -1.95 -0.55
N ALA A 119 -3.97 -1.52 -1.64
CA ALA A 119 -3.38 -0.19 -1.73
C ALA A 119 -4.42 0.91 -1.48
N SER A 120 -5.64 0.73 -1.99
CA SER A 120 -6.72 1.71 -1.82
C SER A 120 -7.22 1.79 -0.39
N GLN A 121 -7.28 0.65 0.32
CA GLN A 121 -7.61 0.62 1.74
C GLN A 121 -6.56 1.38 2.57
N ALA A 122 -5.27 1.17 2.29
CA ALA A 122 -4.20 1.88 2.96
C ALA A 122 -4.27 3.40 2.70
N LEU A 123 -4.62 3.82 1.49
CA LEU A 123 -4.86 5.24 1.17
C LEU A 123 -6.05 5.81 1.96
N VAL A 124 -7.12 5.04 2.17
CA VAL A 124 -8.20 5.45 3.07
C VAL A 124 -7.70 5.59 4.51
N ALA A 125 -6.86 4.67 5.00
CA ALA A 125 -6.25 4.77 6.33
C ALA A 125 -5.33 5.99 6.46
N ARG A 126 -4.64 6.38 5.39
CA ARG A 126 -3.90 7.65 5.25
C ARG A 126 -4.80 8.89 5.37
N GLY A 127 -6.12 8.74 5.26
CA GLY A 127 -7.09 9.84 5.31
C GLY A 127 -7.60 10.31 3.95
N TRP A 128 -7.31 9.58 2.85
CA TRP A 128 -7.92 9.91 1.56
C TRP A 128 -9.43 9.72 1.61
N THR A 129 -10.15 10.73 1.11
CA THR A 129 -11.61 10.66 0.99
C THR A 129 -11.99 10.03 -0.33
N GLN A 130 -12.84 9.01 -0.27
CA GLN A 130 -13.38 8.38 -1.47
C GLN A 130 -14.18 9.38 -2.31
N THR A 131 -14.08 9.25 -3.63
CA THR A 131 -14.71 10.13 -4.63
C THR A 131 -15.60 9.33 -5.57
N ALA A 132 -16.31 10.01 -6.47
CA ALA A 132 -17.07 9.31 -7.52
C ALA A 132 -16.18 8.52 -8.48
N GLU A 133 -14.90 8.91 -8.65
CA GLU A 133 -13.96 8.27 -9.57
C GLU A 133 -13.10 7.20 -8.91
N TRP A 134 -12.95 7.23 -7.58
CA TRP A 134 -12.20 6.28 -6.78
C TRP A 134 -12.94 6.01 -5.46
N ASN A 135 -13.67 4.89 -5.39
CA ASN A 135 -14.40 4.45 -4.21
C ASN A 135 -14.55 2.93 -4.15
N HIS A 136 -14.78 2.47 -2.92
CA HIS A 136 -15.23 1.13 -2.59
C HIS A 136 -16.75 1.02 -2.80
N GLY A 137 -17.18 0.00 -3.52
CA GLY A 137 -18.58 -0.19 -3.90
C GLY A 137 -19.44 -0.90 -2.85
N GLY A 138 -18.95 -1.05 -1.61
CA GLY A 138 -19.52 -1.93 -0.58
C GLY A 138 -19.05 -3.39 -0.69
N ASP A 139 -18.53 -3.77 -1.85
CA ASP A 139 -17.81 -5.02 -2.13
C ASP A 139 -16.71 -4.69 -3.16
N PRO A 140 -15.53 -5.32 -3.12
CA PRO A 140 -14.40 -4.91 -3.95
C PRO A 140 -14.65 -5.17 -5.45
N TYR A 141 -15.53 -6.10 -5.83
CA TYR A 141 -15.92 -6.31 -7.23
C TYR A 141 -16.90 -5.24 -7.74
N ALA A 142 -17.63 -4.59 -6.83
CA ALA A 142 -18.52 -3.46 -7.13
C ALA A 142 -17.80 -2.10 -7.12
N SER A 143 -16.55 -2.05 -6.63
CA SER A 143 -15.74 -0.85 -6.58
C SER A 143 -15.42 -0.29 -7.97
N THR A 144 -15.14 1.02 -8.00
CA THR A 144 -14.63 1.70 -9.20
C THR A 144 -13.39 1.02 -9.77
N ALA A 145 -13.17 1.15 -11.08
CA ALA A 145 -12.02 0.51 -11.73
C ALA A 145 -10.68 0.98 -11.10
N SER A 146 -10.54 2.28 -10.83
CA SER A 146 -9.36 2.88 -10.18
C SER A 146 -9.09 2.36 -8.76
N TRP A 147 -10.11 1.83 -8.07
CA TRP A 147 -9.95 1.21 -6.74
C TRP A 147 -9.38 -0.22 -6.82
N ARG A 148 -9.57 -0.92 -7.95
CA ARG A 148 -9.35 -2.38 -8.02
C ARG A 148 -8.47 -2.85 -9.17
N SER A 149 -7.95 -1.95 -9.98
CA SER A 149 -7.10 -2.28 -11.13
C SER A 149 -5.91 -1.33 -11.20
N SER A 150 -4.71 -1.88 -11.33
CA SER A 150 -3.45 -1.14 -11.29
C SER A 150 -3.34 -0.19 -12.48
N THR A 151 -3.69 -0.67 -13.68
CA THR A 151 -3.80 0.13 -14.90
C THR A 151 -4.83 1.25 -14.75
N ALA A 152 -6.00 0.96 -14.17
CA ALA A 152 -7.03 1.99 -13.99
C ALA A 152 -6.65 3.04 -12.91
N MET A 153 -5.94 2.64 -11.85
CA MET A 153 -5.39 3.57 -10.86
C MET A 153 -4.33 4.47 -11.50
N HIS A 154 -3.44 3.91 -12.32
CA HIS A 154 -2.45 4.66 -13.09
C HIS A 154 -3.10 5.74 -13.96
N ASP A 155 -4.10 5.37 -14.76
CA ASP A 155 -4.84 6.28 -15.65
C ASP A 155 -5.60 7.36 -14.87
N TRP A 156 -6.08 7.02 -13.67
CA TRP A 156 -6.74 7.96 -12.78
C TRP A 156 -5.74 8.96 -12.19
N LEU A 157 -4.69 8.50 -11.51
CA LEU A 157 -3.66 9.38 -10.92
C LEU A 157 -3.01 10.29 -11.97
N SER A 158 -2.80 9.80 -13.19
CA SER A 158 -2.28 10.61 -14.31
C SER A 158 -3.15 11.82 -14.68
N ARG A 159 -4.45 11.78 -14.35
CA ARG A 159 -5.40 12.89 -14.57
C ARG A 159 -5.58 13.77 -13.33
N HIS A 160 -5.00 13.40 -12.20
CA HIS A 160 -5.14 14.05 -10.90
C HIS A 160 -3.76 14.47 -10.33
N PRO A 161 -3.05 15.42 -10.98
CA PRO A 161 -1.75 15.88 -10.51
C PRO A 161 -1.80 16.57 -9.13
N GLU A 162 -2.98 16.94 -8.66
CA GLU A 162 -3.20 17.40 -7.28
C GLU A 162 -3.10 16.29 -6.23
N LEU A 163 -3.21 15.02 -6.63
CA LEU A 163 -3.14 13.86 -5.73
C LEU A 163 -1.75 13.21 -5.72
N ALA A 164 -1.06 13.18 -6.86
CA ALA A 164 0.25 12.57 -6.95
C ALA A 164 1.09 13.10 -8.13
N THR A 165 2.41 13.01 -7.99
CA THR A 165 3.40 13.30 -9.03
C THR A 165 4.03 12.00 -9.53
N PRO A 166 4.06 11.72 -10.84
CA PRO A 166 4.69 10.51 -11.38
C PRO A 166 6.22 10.61 -11.30
N LEU A 167 6.86 9.50 -10.94
CA LEU A 167 8.32 9.34 -10.95
C LEU A 167 8.74 8.09 -11.71
N ALA A 168 9.80 8.22 -12.48
CA ALA A 168 10.54 7.08 -13.01
C ALA A 168 11.50 6.52 -11.96
N ASP A 169 11.96 5.27 -12.13
CA ASP A 169 12.96 4.67 -11.24
C ASP A 169 14.28 5.46 -11.17
N SER A 170 14.63 6.20 -12.23
CA SER A 170 15.78 7.11 -12.22
C SER A 170 15.65 8.29 -11.23
N GLN A 171 14.46 8.50 -10.66
CA GLN A 171 14.14 9.52 -9.65
C GLN A 171 13.84 8.88 -8.29
N ARG A 172 14.29 7.64 -8.05
CA ARG A 172 14.01 6.88 -6.82
C ARG A 172 14.48 7.59 -5.54
N ASP A 173 15.49 8.45 -5.64
CA ASP A 173 15.98 9.27 -4.54
C ASP A 173 14.91 10.26 -4.04
N GLU A 174 13.94 10.60 -4.88
CA GLU A 174 12.83 11.47 -4.52
C GLU A 174 11.58 10.73 -3.98
N VAL A 175 11.57 9.39 -3.92
CA VAL A 175 10.45 8.60 -3.38
C VAL A 175 10.36 8.77 -1.86
N GLN A 176 9.15 8.73 -1.31
CA GLN A 176 8.89 8.87 0.12
C GLN A 176 8.15 7.66 0.68
N LEU A 177 8.25 7.45 1.99
CA LEU A 177 7.44 6.45 2.68
C LEU A 177 5.94 6.75 2.46
N GLY A 178 5.16 5.70 2.20
CA GLY A 178 3.74 5.81 1.88
C GLY A 178 3.42 6.06 0.40
N ASP A 179 4.43 6.33 -0.44
CA ASP A 179 4.23 6.46 -1.88
C ASP A 179 3.69 5.16 -2.49
N ILE A 180 3.03 5.29 -3.65
CA ILE A 180 2.57 4.12 -4.40
C ILE A 180 3.68 3.69 -5.36
N VAL A 181 4.02 2.41 -5.32
CA VAL A 181 4.88 1.77 -6.33
C VAL A 181 4.01 0.99 -7.31
N GLN A 182 4.28 1.15 -8.60
CA GLN A 182 3.63 0.39 -9.66
C GLN A 182 4.66 -0.31 -10.52
N PHE A 183 4.29 -1.49 -11.01
CA PHE A 183 5.14 -2.31 -11.85
C PHE A 183 4.46 -2.63 -13.16
N ASP A 184 5.29 -2.79 -14.18
CA ASP A 184 4.96 -3.45 -15.44
C ASP A 184 5.81 -4.73 -15.46
N TRP A 185 5.24 -5.84 -14.97
CA TRP A 185 5.98 -7.08 -14.76
C TRP A 185 6.40 -7.74 -16.07
N ASP A 186 5.57 -7.62 -17.10
CA ASP A 186 5.77 -8.29 -18.39
C ASP A 186 6.20 -7.36 -19.54
N ARG A 187 6.37 -6.07 -19.25
CA ARG A 187 6.75 -5.00 -20.20
C ARG A 187 5.71 -4.77 -21.28
N SER A 188 4.45 -4.98 -20.96
CA SER A 188 3.32 -4.74 -21.87
C SER A 188 3.05 -3.25 -22.08
N GLY A 189 3.56 -2.39 -21.20
CA GLY A 189 3.41 -0.93 -21.22
C GLY A 189 2.29 -0.42 -20.31
N ASP A 190 1.49 -1.31 -19.71
CA ASP A 190 0.56 -0.96 -18.65
C ASP A 190 1.10 -1.34 -17.26
N ARG A 191 0.49 -0.77 -16.22
CA ARG A 191 0.96 -0.98 -14.84
C ARG A 191 0.11 -2.10 -14.27
N ASP A 192 0.60 -3.32 -14.30
CA ASP A 192 -0.15 -4.53 -13.95
C ASP A 192 -0.16 -4.84 -12.44
N HIS A 193 0.74 -4.22 -11.66
CA HIS A 193 0.81 -4.40 -10.22
C HIS A 193 1.06 -3.11 -9.44
N THR A 194 0.52 -3.05 -8.23
CA THR A 194 0.60 -1.90 -7.34
C THR A 194 0.94 -2.36 -5.92
N GLY A 195 1.79 -1.61 -5.24
CA GLY A 195 2.10 -1.76 -3.81
C GLY A 195 2.27 -0.40 -3.13
N ILE A 196 2.60 -0.43 -1.84
CA ILE A 196 2.83 0.76 -1.01
C ILE A 196 4.28 0.73 -0.54
N VAL A 197 5.02 1.82 -0.72
CA VAL A 197 6.39 1.95 -0.23
C VAL A 197 6.40 1.98 1.30
N THR A 198 6.91 0.93 1.93
CA THR A 198 6.89 0.73 3.38
C THR A 198 8.25 0.89 4.03
N ARG A 199 9.33 0.81 3.25
CA ARG A 199 10.68 1.05 3.74
C ARG A 199 11.54 1.69 2.66
N ILE A 200 12.34 2.65 3.07
CA ILE A 200 13.40 3.21 2.25
C ILE A 200 14.66 3.21 3.09
N GLU A 201 15.78 2.78 2.51
CA GLU A 201 17.09 2.86 3.14
C GLU A 201 18.04 3.62 2.20
N ARG A 202 18.79 4.59 2.74
CA ARG A 202 19.67 5.45 1.95
C ARG A 202 21.06 5.57 2.55
N GLY A 203 22.07 5.60 1.69
CA GLY A 203 23.47 5.75 2.08
C GLY A 203 24.38 5.71 0.86
N ASP A 204 25.46 6.48 0.87
CA ASP A 204 26.49 6.48 -0.20
C ASP A 204 25.97 6.66 -1.64
N GLY A 205 24.85 7.38 -1.81
CA GLY A 205 24.19 7.61 -3.10
C GLY A 205 23.31 6.44 -3.58
N GLU A 206 23.19 5.38 -2.78
CA GLU A 206 22.24 4.30 -2.97
C GLU A 206 20.91 4.61 -2.27
N THR A 207 19.81 4.17 -2.88
CA THR A 207 18.47 4.18 -2.30
C THR A 207 17.86 2.82 -2.56
N ARG A 208 17.58 2.08 -1.48
CA ARG A 208 16.87 0.80 -1.51
C ARG A 208 15.43 1.01 -1.09
N ILE A 209 14.49 0.49 -1.87
CA ILE A 209 13.06 0.66 -1.64
C ILE A 209 12.44 -0.71 -1.44
N SER A 210 11.65 -0.85 -0.38
CA SER A 210 10.81 -2.02 -0.14
C SER A 210 9.35 -1.60 -0.07
N PHE A 211 8.47 -2.53 -0.43
CA PHE A 211 7.04 -2.29 -0.49
C PHE A 211 6.23 -3.40 0.17
N ALA A 212 5.04 -3.03 0.65
CA ALA A 212 3.99 -3.96 1.00
C ALA A 212 2.98 -4.10 -0.14
N GLY A 213 2.38 -5.28 -0.26
CA GLY A 213 1.36 -5.53 -1.28
C GLY A 213 0.71 -6.90 -1.14
N HIS A 214 -0.43 -7.06 -1.81
CA HIS A 214 -1.15 -8.33 -1.96
C HIS A 214 -0.85 -8.99 -3.32
N THR A 215 -1.53 -10.09 -3.65
CA THR A 215 -1.28 -11.00 -4.80
C THR A 215 -0.01 -11.82 -4.62
N LYS A 216 1.07 -11.18 -4.19
CA LYS A 216 2.20 -11.83 -3.53
C LYS A 216 2.45 -11.09 -2.22
N ASP A 217 1.82 -11.60 -1.17
CA ASP A 217 1.79 -11.00 0.16
C ASP A 217 3.20 -10.70 0.66
N SER A 218 3.42 -9.44 1.03
CA SER A 218 4.67 -8.97 1.60
C SER A 218 4.47 -7.67 2.35
N ASP A 219 5.31 -7.44 3.35
CA ASP A 219 5.43 -6.20 4.13
C ASP A 219 6.64 -5.36 3.71
N TYR A 220 7.74 -6.00 3.32
CA TYR A 220 9.00 -5.37 2.92
C TYR A 220 9.65 -6.08 1.72
N ARG A 221 8.90 -6.33 0.65
CA ARG A 221 9.48 -6.90 -0.58
C ARG A 221 10.39 -5.87 -1.24
N ASP A 222 11.63 -6.26 -1.50
CA ASP A 222 12.63 -5.41 -2.14
C ASP A 222 12.30 -5.19 -3.63
N VAL A 223 12.30 -3.93 -4.07
CA VAL A 223 11.99 -3.56 -5.46
C VAL A 223 13.02 -4.12 -6.43
N ASP A 224 14.30 -4.05 -6.09
CA ASP A 224 15.39 -4.44 -6.99
C ASP A 224 15.40 -5.96 -7.17
N VAL A 225 15.17 -6.73 -6.10
CA VAL A 225 14.93 -8.18 -6.17
C VAL A 225 13.71 -8.49 -7.02
N ALA A 226 12.60 -7.76 -6.84
CA ALA A 226 11.38 -7.98 -7.60
C ALA A 226 11.59 -7.81 -9.11
N ILE A 227 12.28 -6.76 -9.57
CA ILE A 227 12.47 -6.46 -11.00
C ILE A 227 13.70 -7.14 -11.64
N THR A 228 14.67 -7.60 -10.85
CA THR A 228 15.90 -8.22 -11.40
C THR A 228 15.92 -9.75 -11.26
N GLN A 229 15.30 -10.30 -10.21
CA GLN A 229 15.36 -11.74 -9.91
C GLN A 229 14.00 -12.42 -10.10
N GLU A 230 12.93 -11.82 -9.58
CA GLU A 230 11.61 -12.46 -9.59
C GLU A 230 10.86 -12.22 -10.91
N HIS A 231 10.99 -11.02 -11.47
CA HIS A 231 10.47 -10.62 -12.78
C HIS A 231 11.58 -9.96 -13.61
N PRO A 232 12.60 -10.72 -14.07
CA PRO A 232 13.78 -10.15 -14.71
C PRO A 232 13.44 -9.25 -15.91
N GLY A 233 13.79 -7.96 -15.79
CA GLY A 233 13.60 -6.97 -16.84
C GLY A 233 12.28 -6.19 -16.76
N ALA A 234 11.46 -6.43 -15.72
CA ALA A 234 10.30 -5.60 -15.40
C ALA A 234 10.70 -4.13 -15.17
N GLU A 235 9.71 -3.25 -15.32
CA GLU A 235 9.88 -1.82 -15.10
C GLU A 235 9.12 -1.38 -13.85
N VAL A 236 9.69 -0.45 -13.09
CA VAL A 236 9.09 0.11 -11.86
C VAL A 236 8.89 1.62 -12.00
N TYR A 237 7.77 2.07 -11.45
CA TYR A 237 7.32 3.46 -11.47
C TYR A 237 6.77 3.81 -10.10
N TYR A 238 6.81 5.09 -9.74
CA TYR A 238 6.27 5.56 -8.48
C TYR A 238 5.31 6.73 -8.68
N TRP A 239 4.41 6.87 -7.73
CA TRP A 239 3.58 8.05 -7.54
C TRP A 239 3.95 8.67 -6.20
N ARG A 240 4.61 9.83 -6.25
CA ARG A 240 4.80 10.63 -5.05
C ARG A 240 3.49 11.25 -4.65
N LEU A 241 2.93 10.80 -3.54
CA LEU A 241 1.62 11.28 -3.12
C LEU A 241 1.72 12.72 -2.61
N ALA A 242 0.70 13.52 -2.89
CA ALA A 242 0.52 14.80 -2.23
C ALA A 242 0.12 14.56 -0.76
N GLY A 243 0.62 15.42 0.14
CA GLY A 243 0.40 15.31 1.59
C GLY A 243 1.67 14.88 2.30
#